data_AF-K1UW51-F1
#
_entry.id   AF-K1UW51-F1
#
_cell.length_a   1.000
_cell.length_b   1.000
_cell.length_c   1.000
_cell.angle_alpha   90.00
_cell.angle_beta   90.00
_cell.angle_gamma   90.00
#
_symmetry.space_group_name_H-M   'P 1'
#
loop_
_entity.id
_entity.type
_entity.pdbx_description
1 polymer ?
#
loop_
_entity_poly.entity_id
_entity_poly.type
_entity_poly.pdbx_seq_one_letter_code
_entity_poly.pdbx_strand_id
1 'polypeptide(L)'
;MELGADICCDSAHKTLPVLTGGGYLHFSKNEIKDFSSDAKTAMAVFGSTSPSYLILQSLDLANRYLENGYRERLFDTVKRCAM
;
A
#
# COMPACT_ATOMS: atom_id res chain seq x y z
N MET A 1 3.05 -10.44 5.66
CA MET A 1 3.11 -11.71 4.92
C MET A 1 3.99 -12.76 5.59
N GLU A 2 5.24 -12.42 5.92
CA GLU A 2 6.24 -13.36 6.45
C GLU A 2 5.86 -14.01 7.80
N LEU A 3 4.91 -13.42 8.54
CA LEU A 3 4.37 -13.94 9.80
C LEU A 3 3.11 -14.80 9.63
N GLY A 4 2.77 -15.21 8.39
CA GLY A 4 1.67 -16.15 8.13
C GLY A 4 0.28 -15.52 7.96
N ALA A 5 0.19 -14.19 7.77
CA ALA A 5 -1.10 -13.54 7.44
C ALA A 5 -1.45 -13.75 5.96
N ASP A 6 -2.69 -14.17 5.66
CA ASP A 6 -3.17 -14.40 4.29
C ASP A 6 -3.41 -13.09 3.52
N ILE A 7 -3.96 -12.09 4.23
CA ILE A 7 -4.28 -10.76 3.71
C ILE A 7 -3.87 -9.70 4.75
N CYS A 8 -3.31 -8.58 4.29
CA CYS A 8 -2.98 -7.43 5.13
C CYS A 8 -3.38 -6.13 4.43
N CYS A 9 -3.85 -5.13 5.17
CA CYS A 9 -4.20 -3.83 4.59
C CYS A 9 -3.43 -2.69 5.26
N ASP A 10 -3.02 -1.74 4.43
CA ASP A 10 -2.30 -0.55 4.88
C ASP A 10 -3.06 0.71 4.48
N SER A 11 -3.35 1.55 5.48
CA SER A 11 -3.83 2.92 5.24
C SER A 11 -2.65 3.79 4.77
N ALA A 12 -2.24 3.64 3.52
CA ALA A 12 -1.04 4.27 2.96
C ALA A 12 -1.00 5.78 3.22
N HIS A 13 -2.12 6.47 3.06
CA HIS A 13 -2.23 7.92 3.32
C HIS A 13 -1.91 8.37 4.75
N LYS A 14 -1.79 7.45 5.73
CA LYS A 14 -1.44 7.82 7.11
C LYS A 14 0.06 7.96 7.33
N THR A 15 0.88 7.23 6.58
CA THR A 15 2.32 7.10 6.86
C THR A 15 3.20 7.21 5.61
N LEU A 16 2.59 7.21 4.42
CA LEU A 16 3.25 7.33 3.12
C LEU A 16 2.77 8.61 2.42
N PRO A 17 3.54 9.12 1.44
CA PRO A 17 3.16 10.33 0.68
C PRO A 17 2.04 10.03 -0.33
N VAL A 18 0.86 9.69 0.17
CA VAL A 18 -0.35 9.31 -0.58
C VAL A 18 -1.48 10.25 -0.19
N LEU A 19 -2.34 10.61 -1.15
CA LEU A 19 -3.51 11.45 -0.87
C LEU A 19 -4.51 10.73 0.06
N THR A 20 -5.17 11.49 0.94
CA THR A 20 -6.17 10.97 1.89
C THR A 20 -7.20 10.08 1.19
N GLY A 21 -7.41 8.89 1.75
CA GLY A 21 -8.29 7.86 1.17
C GLY A 21 -7.55 6.77 0.38
N GLY A 22 -6.27 6.96 0.04
CA GLY A 22 -5.45 5.92 -0.60
C GLY A 22 -4.97 4.84 0.38
N GLY A 23 -4.98 3.58 -0.05
CA GLY A 23 -4.51 2.44 0.73
C GLY A 23 -4.16 1.23 -0.14
N TYR A 24 -3.52 0.23 0.48
CA TYR A 24 -3.13 -1.02 -0.17
C TYR A 24 -3.80 -2.21 0.49
N LEU A 25 -4.10 -3.23 -0.33
CA LEU A 25 -4.51 -4.56 0.11
C LEU A 25 -3.48 -5.56 -0.42
N HIS A 26 -2.79 -6.23 0.50
CA HIS A 26 -1.72 -7.17 0.23
C HIS A 26 -2.22 -8.59 0.40
N PHE A 27 -1.84 -9.47 -0.53
CA PHE A 27 -2.16 -10.89 -0.51
C PHE A 27 -0.91 -11.73 -0.35
N SER A 28 -1.08 -12.87 0.30
CA SER A 28 -0.08 -13.93 0.29
C SER A 28 0.21 -14.43 -1.09
N LYS A 29 1.48 -14.72 -1.36
CA LYS A 29 1.86 -15.40 -2.61
C LYS A 29 1.16 -16.76 -2.75
N ASN A 30 0.90 -17.44 -1.63
CA ASN A 30 0.24 -18.75 -1.63
C ASN A 30 -1.27 -18.63 -1.85
N GLU A 31 -1.88 -17.56 -1.33
CA GLU A 31 -3.34 -17.41 -1.28
C GLU A 31 -3.90 -16.43 -2.32
N ILE A 32 -3.05 -15.78 -3.13
CA ILE A 32 -3.49 -14.77 -4.11
C ILE A 32 -4.46 -15.33 -5.15
N LYS A 33 -4.32 -16.61 -5.51
CA LYS A 33 -5.22 -17.26 -6.48
C LYS A 33 -6.62 -17.42 -5.91
N ASP A 34 -6.74 -17.69 -4.62
CA ASP A 34 -8.00 -17.99 -3.97
C ASP A 34 -8.75 -16.70 -3.58
N PHE A 35 -8.02 -15.65 -3.17
CA PHE A 35 -8.67 -14.41 -2.71
C PHE A 35 -8.77 -13.30 -3.77
N SER A 36 -8.06 -13.38 -4.89
CA SER A 36 -8.07 -12.27 -5.88
C SER A 36 -9.43 -12.05 -6.54
N SER A 37 -10.22 -13.11 -6.78
CA SER A 37 -11.59 -12.99 -7.28
C SER A 37 -12.50 -12.30 -6.28
N ASP A 38 -12.41 -12.72 -5.01
CA ASP A 38 -13.24 -12.21 -3.93
C ASP A 38 -12.91 -10.75 -3.63
N ALA A 39 -11.63 -10.38 -3.69
CA ALA A 39 -11.19 -9.00 -3.57
C ALA A 39 -11.76 -8.11 -4.68
N LYS A 40 -11.77 -8.59 -5.94
CA LYS A 40 -12.39 -7.85 -7.05
C LYS A 40 -13.89 -7.69 -6.84
N THR A 41 -14.57 -8.74 -6.40
CA THR A 41 -16.00 -8.69 -6.08
C THR A 41 -16.28 -7.70 -4.95
N ALA A 42 -15.50 -7.74 -3.86
CA ALA A 42 -15.61 -6.79 -2.77
C ALA A 42 -15.37 -5.35 -3.25
N MET A 43 -14.36 -5.13 -4.10
CA MET A 43 -14.10 -3.82 -4.70
C MET A 43 -15.24 -3.35 -5.62
N ALA A 44 -15.97 -4.26 -6.27
CA ALA A 44 -17.16 -3.89 -7.05
C ALA A 44 -18.35 -3.47 -6.16
N VAL A 45 -18.41 -3.95 -4.92
CA VAL A 45 -19.46 -3.61 -3.95
C VAL A 45 -19.13 -2.33 -3.17
N PHE A 46 -17.89 -2.21 -2.69
CA PHE A 46 -17.48 -1.13 -1.77
C PHE A 46 -16.71 0.00 -2.46
N GLY A 47 -16.11 -0.28 -3.62
CA GLY A 47 -15.37 0.70 -4.40
C GLY A 47 -16.29 1.54 -5.29
N SER A 48 -15.86 2.76 -5.58
CA SER A 48 -16.48 3.56 -6.63
C SER A 48 -16.23 2.91 -7.99
N THR A 49 -17.25 2.85 -8.84
CA THR A 49 -17.11 2.49 -10.28
C THR A 49 -16.32 3.56 -11.06
N SER A 50 -16.04 4.71 -10.45
CA SER A 50 -15.19 5.78 -10.97
C SER A 50 -14.17 6.16 -9.90
N PRO A 51 -13.07 5.39 -9.74
CA PRO A 51 -12.06 5.68 -8.73
C PRO A 51 -11.35 7.00 -9.04
N SER A 52 -10.91 7.70 -7.99
CA SER A 52 -10.15 8.94 -8.15
C SER A 52 -8.76 8.67 -8.73
N TYR A 53 -8.53 9.09 -9.97
CA TYR A 53 -7.23 8.94 -10.64
C TYR A 53 -6.10 9.69 -9.94
N LEU A 54 -6.41 10.77 -9.21
CA LEU A 54 -5.42 11.49 -8.39
C LEU A 54 -4.95 10.62 -7.22
N ILE A 55 -5.87 9.93 -6.54
CA ILE A 55 -5.51 9.00 -5.46
C ILE A 55 -4.68 7.85 -6.04
N LEU A 56 -5.10 7.26 -7.16
CA LEU A 56 -4.36 6.19 -7.83
C LEU A 56 -2.94 6.61 -8.23
N GLN A 57 -2.78 7.79 -8.85
CA GLN A 57 -1.45 8.31 -9.19
C GLN A 57 -0.58 8.56 -7.95
N SER A 58 -1.16 9.01 -6.84
CA SER A 58 -0.41 9.22 -5.61
C SER A 58 0.14 7.90 -5.02
N LEU A 59 -0.61 6.79 -5.16
CA LEU A 59 -0.16 5.45 -4.80
C LEU A 59 0.99 4.99 -5.72
N ASP A 60 0.90 5.23 -7.03
CA ASP A 60 1.97 4.88 -7.98
C ASP A 60 3.25 5.69 -7.75
N LEU A 61 3.12 6.97 -7.39
CA LEU A 61 4.25 7.81 -7.00
C LEU A 61 4.88 7.35 -5.68
N ALA A 62 4.06 6.98 -4.68
CA ALA A 62 4.54 6.46 -3.41
C ALA A 62 5.31 5.14 -3.61
N ASN A 63 4.83 4.22 -4.47
CA ASN A 63 5.54 2.99 -4.81
C ASN A 63 6.96 3.28 -5.35
N ARG A 64 7.07 4.20 -6.32
CA ARG A 64 8.37 4.64 -6.84
C ARG A 64 9.24 5.29 -5.78
N TYR A 65 8.65 6.10 -4.90
CA TYR A 65 9.39 6.74 -3.80
C TYR A 65 9.99 5.70 -2.83
N LEU A 66 9.22 4.67 -2.49
CA LEU A 66 9.62 3.57 -1.62
C LEU A 66 10.73 2.70 -2.23
N GLU A 67 10.59 2.36 -3.51
CA GLU A 67 11.57 1.56 -4.25
C GLU A 67 12.92 2.31 -4.38
N ASN A 68 12.87 3.62 -4.60
CA ASN A 68 14.06 4.42 -4.84
C ASN A 68 14.75 4.85 -3.54
N GLY A 69 15.33 3.91 -2.79
CA GLY A 69 16.27 4.19 -1.69
C GLY A 69 15.64 4.80 -0.43
N TYR A 70 14.33 4.63 -0.23
CA TYR A 70 13.63 5.21 0.93
C TYR A 70 14.13 4.63 2.25
N ARG A 71 14.37 3.33 2.31
CA ARG A 71 14.74 2.63 3.55
C ARG A 71 16.06 3.16 4.11
N GLU A 72 17.05 3.38 3.25
CA GLU A 72 18.36 3.93 3.59
C GLU A 72 18.21 5.37 4.08
N ARG A 73 17.48 6.22 3.34
CA ARG A 73 17.23 7.61 3.74
C ARG A 73 16.50 7.70 5.09
N LEU A 74 15.54 6.81 5.34
CA LEU A 74 14.81 6.76 6.60
C LEU A 74 15.75 6.41 7.74
N PHE A 75 16.58 5.37 7.57
CA PHE A 75 17.56 4.95 8.56
C PHE A 75 18.57 6.06 8.89
N ASP A 76 19.09 6.75 7.87
CA ASP A 76 20.00 7.89 8.05
C ASP A 76 19.32 9.05 8.79
N THR A 77 18.03 9.28 8.53
CA THR A 77 17.26 10.31 9.23
C THR A 77 17.09 9.97 10.71
N VAL A 78 16.73 8.73 11.03
CA VAL A 78 16.61 8.26 12.42
C VAL A 78 17.94 8.43 13.17
N LYS A 79 19.07 8.06 12.54
CA LYS A 79 20.41 8.27 13.13
C LYS A 79 20.71 9.73 13.45
N ARG A 80 20.35 10.65 12.55
CA ARG A 80 20.55 12.10 12.76
C ARG A 80 19.71 12.64 13.92
N CYS A 81 18.52 12.08 14.16
CA CYS A 81 17.65 12.50 15.26
C CYS A 81 18.02 11.89 16.62
N ALA A 82 18.83 10.83 16.63
CA ALA A 82 19.27 10.13 17.84
C ALA A 82 20.62 10.63 18.40
N MET A 83 21.29 11.54 17.69
CA MET A 83 22.48 12.28 18.15
C MET A 83 22.04 13.64 18.70
#